data_AF-A0A7Z2KQ40-F1
#
_entry.id   AF-A0A7Z2KQ40-F1
#
_cell.length_a   1.000
_cell.length_b   1.000
_cell.length_c   1.000
_cell.angle_alpha   90.00
_cell.angle_beta   90.00
_cell.angle_gamma   90.00
#
_symmetry.space_group_name_H-M   'P 1'
#
loop_
_entity.id
_entity.type
_entity.pdbx_description
1 polymer ?
#
loop_
_entity_poly.entity_id
_entity_poly.type
_entity_poly.pdbx_seq_one_letter_code
_entity_poly.pdbx_strand_id
1 'polypeptide(L)'
;MIARNKALLEWLKTAPPYAIADTQTTAGYLRRIAYGQKMASAEMASGIERATSGLVTRKELRPNDWHLVWPELAERSPTMEQIVAQPSVRAQSAEGAVNTSSGVSR
;
A
#
# COMPACT_ATOMS: atom_id res chain seq x y z
N MET A 1 -21.62 12.66 -6.56
CA MET A 1 -20.56 13.54 -7.11
C MET A 1 -19.20 13.03 -6.62
N ILE A 2 -18.15 13.15 -7.42
CA ILE A 2 -16.79 12.74 -7.02
C ILE A 2 -16.19 13.86 -6.17
N ALA A 3 -15.60 13.49 -5.03
CA ALA A 3 -14.97 14.46 -4.15
C ALA A 3 -13.67 15.01 -4.78
N ARG A 4 -13.32 16.26 -4.44
CA ARG A 4 -12.04 16.84 -4.82
C ARG A 4 -10.90 16.06 -4.15
N ASN A 5 -9.95 15.57 -4.95
CA ASN A 5 -8.75 14.89 -4.46
C ASN A 5 -7.61 15.91 -4.28
N LYS A 6 -7.37 16.32 -3.03
CA LYS A 6 -6.31 17.28 -2.68
C LYS A 6 -4.92 16.70 -2.90
N ALA A 7 -4.72 15.41 -2.61
CA ALA A 7 -3.42 14.76 -2.75
C ALA A 7 -2.96 14.75 -4.22
N LEU A 8 -3.87 14.49 -5.16
CA LEU A 8 -3.59 14.56 -6.59
C LEU A 8 -3.22 15.99 -7.04
N LEU A 9 -3.87 17.03 -6.49
CA LEU A 9 -3.52 18.42 -6.78
C LEU A 9 -2.13 18.78 -6.27
N GLU A 10 -1.78 18.36 -5.06
CA GLU A 10 -0.44 18.61 -4.49
C GLU A 10 0.64 17.87 -5.29
N TRP A 11 0.40 16.60 -5.64
CA TRP A 11 1.32 15.83 -6.47
C TRP A 11 1.54 16.49 -7.85
N LEU A 12 0.48 17.01 -8.48
CA LEU A 12 0.57 17.69 -9.78
C LEU A 12 1.41 18.98 -9.77
N LYS A 13 1.71 19.57 -8.61
CA LYS A 13 2.58 20.76 -8.52
C LYS A 13 4.04 20.43 -8.77
N THR A 14 4.46 19.22 -8.40
CA THR A 14 5.87 18.79 -8.44
C THR A 14 6.09 17.58 -9.34
N ALA A 15 5.04 17.01 -9.93
CA ALA A 15 5.12 15.83 -10.78
C ALA A 15 5.97 16.11 -12.03
N PRO A 16 7.04 15.31 -12.26
CA PRO A 16 7.82 15.43 -13.48
C PRO A 16 7.03 14.93 -14.70
N PRO A 17 7.36 15.38 -15.92
CA PRO A 17 6.60 15.03 -17.12
C PRO A 17 6.46 13.52 -17.38
N TYR A 18 7.48 12.73 -17.06
CA TYR A 18 7.44 11.28 -17.21
C TYR A 18 6.41 10.62 -16.29
N ALA A 19 6.26 11.13 -15.06
CA ALA A 19 5.28 10.59 -14.10
C ALA A 19 3.85 10.94 -14.53
N ILE A 20 3.65 12.08 -15.20
CA ILE A 20 2.37 12.43 -15.82
C ILE A 20 2.08 11.48 -17.00
N ALA A 21 3.07 11.20 -17.85
CA ALA A 21 2.91 10.27 -18.97
C ALA A 21 2.55 8.84 -18.50
N ASP A 22 3.10 8.39 -17.37
CA ASP A 22 2.79 7.09 -16.75
C ASP A 22 1.31 6.91 -16.37
N THR A 23 0.56 8.01 -16.21
CA THR A 23 -0.88 7.99 -15.95
C THR A 23 -1.73 7.73 -17.21
N GLN A 24 -1.10 7.57 -18.38
CA GLN A 24 -1.75 7.41 -19.69
C GLN A 24 -2.68 8.58 -20.04
N THR A 25 -2.35 9.80 -19.58
CA THR A 25 -3.14 11.00 -19.87
C THR A 25 -2.33 12.29 -19.77
N THR A 26 -3.01 13.44 -19.84
CA THR A 26 -2.41 14.77 -19.74
C THR A 26 -2.63 15.42 -18.37
N ALA A 27 -1.73 16.33 -17.97
CA ALA A 27 -1.86 17.09 -16.73
C ALA A 27 -3.17 17.89 -16.64
N GLY A 28 -3.67 18.40 -17.77
CA GLY A 28 -4.96 19.10 -17.82
C GLY A 28 -6.13 18.18 -17.49
N TYR A 29 -6.12 16.95 -18.01
CA TYR A 29 -7.16 15.97 -17.70
C TYR A 29 -7.06 15.46 -16.25
N LEU A 30 -5.84 15.26 -15.74
CA LEU A 30 -5.62 14.95 -14.32
C LEU A 30 -6.19 16.01 -13.38
N ARG A 31 -6.07 17.31 -13.71
CA ARG A 31 -6.71 18.38 -12.93
C ARG A 31 -8.23 18.25 -12.89
N ARG A 32 -8.88 17.90 -14.01
CA ARG A 32 -10.34 17.69 -14.05
C ARG A 32 -10.77 16.54 -13.14
N ILE A 33 -9.99 15.46 -13.11
CA ILE A 33 -10.18 14.36 -12.17
C ILE A 33 -9.99 14.83 -10.73
N ALA A 34 -8.89 15.52 -10.45
CA ALA A 34 -8.56 16.01 -9.11
C ALA A 34 -9.61 16.98 -8.55
N TYR A 35 -10.24 17.80 -9.39
CA TYR A 35 -11.35 18.67 -8.99
C TYR A 35 -12.70 17.95 -8.88
N GLY A 36 -12.78 16.65 -9.16
CA GLY A 36 -14.01 15.86 -9.13
C GLY A 36 -14.95 16.10 -10.32
N GLN A 37 -14.49 16.77 -11.36
CA GLN A 37 -15.28 17.08 -12.57
C GLN A 37 -15.39 15.89 -13.51
N LYS A 38 -14.44 14.94 -13.42
CA LYS A 38 -14.40 13.72 -14.23
C LYS A 38 -13.99 12.54 -13.36
N MET A 39 -14.57 11.38 -13.65
CA MET A 39 -14.12 10.11 -13.11
C MET A 39 -12.91 9.62 -13.91
N ALA A 40 -11.92 9.05 -13.24
CA ALA A 40 -10.86 8.32 -13.92
C ALA A 40 -11.43 7.02 -14.54
N SER A 41 -10.95 6.64 -15.73
CA SER A 41 -11.17 5.27 -16.21
C SER A 41 -10.44 4.27 -15.31
N ALA A 42 -10.75 2.98 -15.44
CA ALA A 42 -10.06 1.95 -14.67
C ALA A 42 -8.54 1.98 -14.90
N GLU A 43 -8.12 2.03 -16.17
CA GLU A 43 -6.72 2.11 -16.56
C GLU A 43 -6.02 3.35 -16.00
N MET A 44 -6.63 4.52 -16.13
CA MET A 44 -6.07 5.77 -15.61
C MET A 44 -5.96 5.72 -14.08
N ALA A 45 -6.95 5.17 -13.38
CA ALA A 45 -6.90 5.08 -11.94
C ALA A 45 -5.74 4.19 -11.45
N SER A 46 -5.50 3.05 -12.11
CA SER A 46 -4.33 2.21 -11.85
C SER A 46 -3.01 2.94 -12.19
N GLY A 47 -2.97 3.66 -13.32
CA GLY A 47 -1.80 4.43 -13.73
C GLY A 47 -1.46 5.57 -12.76
N ILE A 48 -2.48 6.29 -12.29
CA ILE A 48 -2.33 7.35 -11.27
C ILE A 48 -1.85 6.76 -9.94
N GLU A 49 -2.43 5.65 -9.47
CA GLU A 49 -1.99 5.01 -8.22
C GLU A 49 -0.52 4.59 -8.28
N ARG A 50 -0.08 4.02 -9.40
CA ARG A 50 1.33 3.66 -9.64
C ARG A 50 2.23 4.90 -9.69
N ALA A 51 1.87 5.92 -10.49
CA ALA A 51 2.67 7.14 -10.65
C ALA A 51 2.79 7.95 -9.36
N THR A 52 1.79 7.84 -8.48
CA THR A 52 1.75 8.52 -7.18
C THR A 52 2.28 7.65 -6.04
N SER A 53 2.78 6.43 -6.32
CA SER A 53 3.24 5.47 -5.31
C SER A 53 2.22 5.22 -4.20
N GLY A 54 0.93 5.15 -4.57
CA GLY A 54 -0.17 4.91 -3.63
C GLY A 54 -0.67 6.13 -2.86
N LEU A 55 -0.09 7.33 -3.05
CA LEU A 55 -0.58 8.57 -2.44
C LEU A 55 -2.03 8.89 -2.86
N VAL A 56 -2.41 8.49 -4.08
CA VAL A 56 -3.78 8.58 -4.59
C VAL A 56 -4.23 7.18 -4.99
N THR A 57 -5.33 6.69 -4.44
CA THR A 57 -5.76 5.30 -4.66
C THR A 57 -6.87 5.18 -5.70
N ARG A 58 -6.97 4.01 -6.34
CA ARG A 58 -8.09 3.64 -7.22
C ARG A 58 -9.45 3.83 -6.54
N LYS A 59 -9.55 3.56 -5.23
CA LYS A 59 -10.78 3.74 -4.44
C LYS A 59 -11.19 5.21 -4.37
N GLU A 60 -10.24 6.12 -4.18
CA GLU A 60 -10.51 7.57 -4.18
C GLU A 60 -10.88 8.12 -5.56
N LEU A 61 -10.29 7.57 -6.62
CA LEU A 61 -10.53 8.00 -8.00
C LEU A 61 -11.85 7.46 -8.57
N ARG A 62 -12.35 6.35 -8.02
CA ARG A 62 -13.54 5.61 -8.46
C ARG A 62 -14.40 5.16 -7.26
N PRO A 63 -14.92 6.10 -6.45
CA PRO A 63 -15.57 5.78 -5.17
C PRO A 63 -16.83 4.92 -5.30
N ASN A 64 -17.51 4.98 -6.44
CA ASN A 64 -18.81 4.34 -6.62
C ASN A 64 -18.72 2.92 -7.18
N ASP A 65 -17.64 2.58 -7.89
CA ASP A 65 -17.56 1.34 -8.67
C ASP A 65 -16.19 0.63 -8.57
N TRP A 66 -15.28 1.10 -7.70
CA TRP A 66 -13.98 0.44 -7.51
C TRP A 66 -14.11 -1.05 -7.15
N HIS A 67 -15.13 -1.43 -6.36
CA HIS A 67 -15.35 -2.81 -5.90
C HIS A 67 -15.87 -3.73 -7.02
N LEU A 68 -16.46 -3.15 -8.07
CA LEU A 68 -16.88 -3.88 -9.26
C LEU A 68 -15.71 -4.09 -10.23
N VAL A 69 -14.80 -3.11 -10.31
CA VAL A 69 -13.64 -3.15 -11.22
C VAL A 69 -12.48 -3.94 -10.63
N TRP A 70 -12.24 -3.81 -9.33
CA TRP A 70 -11.17 -4.49 -8.59
C TRP A 70 -11.75 -5.19 -7.34
N PRO A 71 -12.55 -6.26 -7.52
CA PRO A 71 -13.11 -7.01 -6.41
C PRO A 71 -12.03 -7.56 -5.45
N GLU A 72 -10.84 -7.85 -5.95
CA GLU A 72 -9.70 -8.32 -5.15
C GLU A 72 -9.21 -7.30 -4.11
N LEU A 73 -9.53 -6.00 -4.27
CA LEU A 73 -9.21 -4.96 -3.28
C LEU A 73 -10.23 -4.90 -2.13
N ALA A 74 -11.39 -5.54 -2.26
CA ALA A 74 -12.37 -5.69 -1.19
C ALA A 74 -12.08 -6.93 -0.34
N GLU A 75 -11.60 -7.99 -1.00
CA GLU A 75 -11.30 -9.29 -0.37
C GLU A 75 -9.95 -9.33 0.35
N ARG A 76 -9.12 -8.29 0.22
CA ARG A 76 -7.88 -8.13 0.99
C ARG A 76 -8.18 -7.69 2.44
N SER A 77 -8.96 -8.49 3.15
CA SER A 77 -8.76 -8.70 4.58
C SER A 77 -7.61 -9.69 4.73
N PRO A 78 -6.75 -9.61 5.77
CA PRO A 78 -5.75 -10.64 6.00
C PRO A 78 -6.47 -11.98 6.18
N THR A 79 -6.47 -12.82 5.14
CA THR A 79 -6.83 -14.22 5.24
C THR A 79 -5.90 -14.87 6.26
N MET A 80 -6.43 -15.83 7.02
CA MET A 80 -5.92 -16.41 8.28
C MET A 80 -4.48 -16.97 8.30
N GLU A 81 -3.65 -16.72 7.30
CA GLU A 81 -2.26 -17.18 7.22
C GLU A 81 -1.33 -16.38 8.16
N GLN A 82 -1.73 -15.18 8.60
CA GLN A 82 -1.04 -14.44 9.67
C GLN A 82 -1.41 -14.91 11.09
N ILE A 83 -2.45 -15.74 11.23
CA ILE A 83 -2.94 -16.22 12.55
C ILE A 83 -2.25 -17.52 12.99
N VAL A 84 -1.55 -18.24 12.09
CA VAL A 84 -1.09 -19.61 12.36
C VAL A 84 0.32 -19.78 12.94
N ALA A 85 1.32 -18.90 12.77
CA ALA A 85 2.66 -19.27 13.28
C ALA A 85 3.65 -18.11 13.50
N GLN A 86 3.50 -17.39 14.61
CA GLN A 86 4.65 -16.87 15.36
C GLN A 86 5.00 -17.85 16.49
N PRO A 87 6.29 -18.01 16.84
CA PRO A 87 6.74 -19.01 17.81
C PRO A 87 6.27 -18.66 19.22
N SER A 88 5.52 -19.56 19.86
CA SER A 88 5.12 -19.42 21.26
C SER A 88 6.33 -19.65 22.18
N VAL A 89 6.95 -18.57 22.61
CA VAL A 89 7.86 -18.55 23.77
C VAL A 89 7.06 -18.82 25.06
N ARG A 90 7.32 -19.95 25.73
CA ARG A 90 7.26 -19.99 27.19
C ARG A 90 8.20 -21.03 27.78
N ALA A 91 9.10 -20.51 28.61
CA ALA A 91 10.02 -21.17 29.51
C ALA A 91 9.44 -22.38 30.26
N GLN A 92 10.27 -23.42 30.39
CA GLN A 92 10.30 -24.26 31.59
C GLN A 92 11.73 -24.31 32.11
N SER A 93 11.89 -23.78 33.31
CA SER A 93 13.07 -23.87 34.14
C SER A 93 13.34 -25.33 34.56
N ALA A 94 14.60 -25.72 34.54
CA ALA A 94 15.24 -26.65 35.49
C ALA A 94 16.75 -26.44 35.30
N GLU A 95 17.38 -25.54 36.04
CA GLU A 95 18.10 -25.83 37.29
C GLU A 95 19.00 -27.07 37.23
N GLY A 96 20.31 -26.83 37.43
CA GLY A 96 21.17 -27.76 38.16
C GLY A 96 22.18 -28.55 37.33
N ALA A 97 23.38 -28.00 37.13
CA ALA A 97 24.60 -28.51 37.77
C ALA A 97 25.85 -27.91 37.13
N VAL A 98 26.55 -27.14 37.95
CA VAL A 98 27.92 -26.69 37.79
C VAL A 98 28.90 -27.86 37.95
N ASN A 99 29.90 -27.97 37.09
CA ASN A 99 31.29 -28.23 37.50
C ASN A 99 32.28 -28.04 36.34
N THR A 100 32.95 -26.90 36.40
CA THR A 100 34.27 -26.68 35.85
C THR A 100 35.29 -27.56 36.55
N SER A 101 35.97 -28.45 35.82
CA SER A 101 37.27 -28.96 36.24
C SER A 101 38.36 -28.25 35.45
N SER A 102 38.90 -27.19 36.07
CA SER A 102 40.24 -26.67 35.81
C SER A 102 41.31 -27.71 36.13
N GLY A 103 42.41 -27.67 35.39
CA GLY A 103 43.70 -28.32 35.66
C GLY A 103 44.51 -28.36 34.38
N VAL A 104 45.23 -27.30 33.98
CA VAL A 104 46.52 -26.82 34.53
C VAL A 104 47.54 -27.95 34.74
N SER A 105 48.56 -27.93 33.87
CA SER A 105 49.97 -28.33 34.05
C SER A 105 50.34 -29.82 34.13
N ARG A 106 51.12 -30.29 33.14
CA ARG A 106 52.59 -30.37 33.25
C ARG A 106 53.26 -30.50 31.89
#